data_AF-A0A432GX96-F1
#
_entry.id   AF-A0A432GX96-F1
#
_cell.length_a   1.000
_cell.length_b   1.000
_cell.length_c   1.000
_cell.angle_alpha   90.00
_cell.angle_beta   90.00
_cell.angle_gamma   90.00
#
_symmetry.space_group_name_H-M   'P 1'
#
loop_
_entity.id
_entity.type
_entity.pdbx_description
1 polymer ?
#
loop_
_entity_poly.entity_id
_entity_poly.type
_entity_poly.pdbx_seq_one_letter_code
_entity_poly.pdbx_strand_id
1 'polypeptide(L)'
;MQDTEKKSIKDKARSSAGTIPITAADLDKKPIRVRKKSKAAPEENAGDSKYKRPKVSKPESNYKQNSKLKTQNSAQLPWKRKDWQQTESENTFGAPPKSEKKIKQRRSASQMFLNSESFGEQEGLMLEALGASVKGRSEYDVTQGFHPYPGRFHPDLPKILLKQFPEGSTVFDPFMGGGTVLLEGLLWKHKVLGNDLNPIAKMVTRERCRWISEKNASRVWSALEDVRERVNIRSLAKKSVHRRNLSWLSHFHPPYLFVELLHWIDGIENLYSANERETLGAVFSSLIVKFSKKISETSENTKQPSFPKGAVGKWMERKTQELLKNQLKLATKIPNTAPAIIWNENILELEGPEENSVYCTITSPPFPGTYDYLKLHELRMKWLDLSSN
;
A
#
# COMPACT_ATOMS: atom_id res chain seq x y z
N MET A 1 -8.69 57.62 10.68
CA MET A 1 -9.56 56.63 11.35
C MET A 1 -9.58 55.38 10.49
N GLN A 2 -9.16 54.26 11.09
CA GLN A 2 -9.33 52.86 10.70
C GLN A 2 -8.73 52.38 9.37
N ASP A 3 -7.49 51.92 9.47
CA ASP A 3 -6.88 50.92 8.59
C ASP A 3 -6.04 49.97 9.46
N THR A 4 -6.58 48.79 9.76
CA THR A 4 -5.96 47.66 10.48
C THR A 4 -6.81 46.43 10.09
N GLU A 5 -6.36 45.24 9.72
CA GLU A 5 -5.17 44.47 10.09
C GLU A 5 -5.18 43.19 9.21
N LYS A 6 -4.20 42.96 8.32
CA LYS A 6 -3.95 41.65 7.71
C LYS A 6 -2.46 41.52 7.36
N LYS A 7 -1.66 41.09 8.33
CA LYS A 7 -0.27 40.66 8.10
C LYS A 7 0.09 39.42 8.92
N SER A 8 0.63 38.44 8.20
CA SER A 8 1.58 37.40 8.61
C SER A 8 1.15 36.31 9.61
N ILE A 9 0.78 35.14 9.06
CA ILE A 9 0.95 33.83 9.70
C ILE A 9 2.01 33.03 8.91
N LYS A 10 3.17 33.64 8.61
CA LYS A 10 4.22 32.97 7.82
C LYS A 10 5.53 32.69 8.56
N ASP A 11 5.67 33.07 9.84
CA ASP A 11 6.96 32.96 10.56
C ASP A 11 6.93 32.20 11.91
N LYS A 12 6.07 31.18 12.07
CA LYS A 12 6.14 30.27 13.23
C LYS A 12 6.20 28.79 12.84
N ALA A 13 7.12 28.46 11.93
CA ALA A 13 7.58 27.09 11.69
C ALA A 13 9.11 27.03 11.76
N ARG A 14 9.68 27.44 12.89
CA ARG A 14 11.09 27.16 13.22
C ARG A 14 11.14 26.19 14.39
N SER A 15 11.71 25.02 14.08
CA SER A 15 12.35 24.05 14.98
C SER A 15 11.85 24.02 16.43
N SER A 16 10.96 23.08 16.73
CA SER A 16 11.04 22.38 17.99
C SER A 16 11.24 20.90 17.68
N ALA A 17 12.44 20.39 17.95
CA ALA A 17 12.69 18.98 18.14
C ALA A 17 11.99 18.58 19.46
N GLY A 18 10.66 18.49 19.41
CA GLY A 18 9.85 18.02 20.52
C GLY A 18 9.96 16.50 20.59
N THR A 19 10.83 16.01 21.45
CA THR A 19 10.89 14.58 21.82
C THR A 19 9.62 14.25 22.59
N ILE A 20 8.63 13.65 21.93
CA ILE A 20 7.53 12.98 22.62
C ILE A 20 7.97 11.53 22.80
N PRO A 21 8.28 11.08 24.03
CA PRO A 21 8.55 9.67 24.28
C PRO A 21 7.23 8.90 24.18
N ILE A 22 6.89 8.45 22.97
CA ILE A 22 5.76 7.56 22.76
C ILE A 22 6.24 6.16 23.14
N THR A 23 5.79 5.69 24.31
CA THR A 23 6.14 4.37 24.83
C THR A 23 5.02 3.38 24.51
N ALA A 24 5.33 2.09 24.54
CA ALA A 24 4.34 1.02 24.40
C ALA A 24 3.24 1.03 25.48
N ALA A 25 3.31 1.89 26.51
CA ALA A 25 2.19 2.13 27.45
C ALA A 25 0.95 2.74 26.74
N ASP A 26 1.13 3.37 25.59
CA ASP A 26 0.01 3.84 24.75
C ASP A 26 -0.73 2.69 24.03
N LEU A 27 -0.18 1.47 24.04
CA LEU A 27 -0.85 0.26 23.52
C LEU A 27 -1.99 -0.20 24.44
N ASP A 28 -1.99 0.20 25.71
CA ASP A 28 -2.99 -0.22 26.71
C ASP A 28 -4.21 0.71 26.76
N LYS A 29 -4.17 1.85 26.05
CA LYS A 29 -5.29 2.78 25.94
C LYS A 29 -6.40 2.15 25.08
N LYS A 30 -7.39 1.56 25.75
CA LYS A 30 -8.63 1.10 25.11
C LYS A 30 -9.29 2.26 24.35
N PRO A 31 -9.92 2.01 23.18
CA PRO A 31 -10.67 3.05 22.48
C PRO A 31 -11.71 3.65 23.42
N ILE A 32 -11.81 4.98 23.44
CA ILE A 32 -12.88 5.71 24.13
C ILE A 32 -14.20 5.24 23.49
N ARG A 33 -14.89 4.32 24.17
CA ARG A 33 -16.27 3.97 23.82
C ARG A 33 -17.11 5.21 24.10
N VAL A 34 -17.58 5.87 23.03
CA VAL A 34 -18.73 6.77 23.14
C VAL A 34 -19.89 5.91 23.64
N ARG A 35 -20.23 6.04 24.93
CA ARG A 35 -21.39 5.38 25.53
C ARG A 35 -22.63 5.83 24.75
N LYS A 36 -23.27 4.91 24.03
CA LYS A 36 -24.68 5.07 23.66
C LYS A 36 -25.47 5.10 24.96
N LYS A 37 -26.21 6.18 25.21
CA LYS A 37 -27.26 6.22 26.24
C LYS A 37 -28.23 5.07 25.98
N SER A 38 -28.31 4.12 26.89
CA SER A 38 -29.37 3.11 26.92
C SER A 38 -30.65 3.74 27.44
N LYS A 39 -31.73 3.66 26.64
CA LYS A 39 -33.11 3.92 27.09
C LYS A 39 -33.53 2.81 28.07
N ALA A 40 -34.29 3.21 29.08
CA ALA A 40 -34.79 2.37 30.16
C ALA A 40 -36.13 1.70 29.84
N ALA A 41 -36.46 0.73 30.71
CA ALA A 41 -37.75 0.08 31.03
C ALA A 41 -37.98 -1.34 30.46
N PRO A 42 -38.74 -2.21 31.17
CA PRO A 42 -38.87 -2.38 32.62
C PRO A 42 -38.70 -3.85 33.07
N GLU A 43 -38.84 -4.06 34.39
CA GLU A 43 -38.63 -5.27 35.20
C GLU A 43 -39.46 -6.50 34.80
N GLU A 44 -38.89 -7.69 35.02
CA GLU A 44 -39.64 -8.88 35.44
C GLU A 44 -38.75 -9.81 36.28
N ASN A 45 -39.33 -10.28 37.39
CA ASN A 45 -38.72 -11.14 38.41
C ASN A 45 -38.58 -12.59 37.95
N ALA A 46 -37.51 -13.28 38.35
CA ALA A 46 -37.55 -14.65 38.88
C ALA A 46 -36.16 -15.19 39.24
N GLY A 47 -36.06 -15.80 40.44
CA GLY A 47 -35.49 -17.15 40.55
C GLY A 47 -34.05 -17.30 41.03
N ASP A 48 -33.95 -17.64 42.32
CA ASP A 48 -32.82 -18.23 43.05
C ASP A 48 -31.94 -19.26 42.27
N SER A 49 -30.63 -19.25 42.58
CA SER A 49 -29.94 -20.34 43.29
C SER A 49 -28.45 -20.47 42.92
N LYS A 50 -27.63 -20.21 43.95
CA LYS A 50 -26.39 -20.91 44.39
C LYS A 50 -25.55 -21.65 43.33
N TYR A 51 -24.25 -21.32 43.25
CA TYR A 51 -23.17 -22.20 43.74
C TYR A 51 -21.80 -21.50 43.70
N LYS A 52 -21.05 -21.63 44.81
CA LYS A 52 -19.70 -21.10 45.06
C LYS A 52 -18.63 -22.11 44.58
N ARG A 53 -17.58 -21.59 43.89
CA ARG A 53 -16.10 -21.75 44.04
C ARG A 53 -15.49 -23.13 44.43
N PRO A 54 -14.23 -23.48 44.03
CA PRO A 54 -13.07 -22.60 44.22
C PRO A 54 -11.92 -22.63 43.19
N LYS A 55 -11.02 -21.64 43.40
CA LYS A 55 -9.67 -21.47 42.82
C LYS A 55 -8.72 -22.58 43.30
N VAL A 56 -7.82 -23.04 42.42
CA VAL A 56 -6.51 -23.61 42.80
C VAL A 56 -5.43 -23.15 41.81
N SER A 57 -4.21 -23.12 42.34
CA SER A 57 -2.92 -22.49 42.04
C SER A 57 -2.20 -22.77 40.72
N LYS A 58 -1.31 -21.82 40.37
CA LYS A 58 -0.12 -21.97 39.50
C LYS A 58 0.85 -23.05 40.05
N PRO A 59 1.78 -23.52 39.21
CA PRO A 59 3.19 -23.32 39.54
C PRO A 59 4.04 -22.78 38.38
N GLU A 60 5.21 -22.30 38.78
CA GLU A 60 6.20 -21.51 38.05
C GLU A 60 7.16 -22.35 37.18
N SER A 61 7.61 -21.69 36.11
CA SER A 61 9.00 -21.58 35.64
C SER A 61 9.83 -22.83 35.30
N ASN A 62 10.30 -22.87 34.05
CA ASN A 62 11.70 -23.13 33.75
C ASN A 62 12.06 -22.60 32.35
N TYR A 63 12.66 -21.41 32.31
CA TYR A 63 13.34 -20.88 31.13
C TYR A 63 14.71 -21.55 31.03
N LYS A 64 14.90 -22.42 30.03
CA LYS A 64 16.24 -22.79 29.54
C LYS A 64 16.54 -22.01 28.28
N GLN A 65 17.46 -21.06 28.39
CA GLN A 65 18.13 -20.44 27.25
C GLN A 65 18.95 -21.52 26.53
N ASN A 66 18.67 -21.71 25.24
CA ASN A 66 19.59 -22.39 24.33
C ASN A 66 19.75 -21.51 23.09
N SER A 67 20.82 -20.71 23.10
CA SER A 67 21.35 -20.03 21.92
C SER A 67 22.02 -21.07 21.02
N LYS A 68 21.33 -21.51 19.97
CA LYS A 68 21.96 -22.15 18.82
C LYS A 68 21.73 -21.27 17.60
N LEU A 69 22.83 -20.73 17.06
CA LEU A 69 22.89 -20.20 15.70
C LEU A 69 22.26 -21.24 14.77
N LYS A 70 21.10 -20.93 14.19
CA LYS A 70 20.53 -21.72 13.11
C LYS A 70 21.19 -21.29 11.81
N THR A 71 21.92 -22.21 11.22
CA THR A 71 22.25 -22.25 9.79
C THR A 71 21.01 -21.94 8.95
N GLN A 72 21.19 -21.12 7.91
CA GLN A 72 20.17 -20.70 6.96
C GLN A 72 19.55 -21.91 6.23
N ASN A 73 18.55 -22.54 6.84
CA ASN A 73 17.59 -23.31 6.07
C ASN A 73 16.74 -22.31 5.30
N SER A 74 16.83 -22.34 3.97
CA SER A 74 15.97 -21.55 3.08
C SER A 74 14.52 -21.72 3.51
N ALA A 75 13.91 -20.67 4.07
CA ALA A 75 12.53 -20.69 4.50
C ALA A 75 11.64 -21.01 3.29
N GLN A 76 11.08 -22.23 3.23
CA GLN A 76 10.08 -22.58 2.23
C GLN A 76 8.84 -21.70 2.43
N LEU A 77 8.32 -21.14 1.33
CA LEU A 77 7.13 -20.30 1.32
C LEU A 77 5.96 -21.02 2.01
N PRO A 78 5.34 -20.44 3.06
CA PRO A 78 4.37 -21.17 3.89
C PRO A 78 3.15 -21.70 3.13
N TRP A 79 2.72 -21.01 2.07
CA TRP A 79 1.56 -21.40 1.25
C TRP A 79 1.86 -22.48 0.20
N LYS A 80 3.08 -23.00 0.15
CA LYS A 80 3.44 -24.18 -0.64
C LYS A 80 3.51 -25.46 0.20
N ARG A 81 3.30 -25.37 1.52
CA ARG A 81 3.18 -26.55 2.40
C ARG A 81 1.78 -27.17 2.24
N LYS A 82 1.70 -28.50 2.19
CA LYS A 82 0.47 -29.28 1.93
C LYS A 82 -0.70 -29.00 2.90
N ASP A 83 -0.44 -28.37 4.05
CA ASP A 83 -1.44 -28.16 5.12
C ASP A 83 -1.96 -26.71 5.24
N TRP A 84 -1.64 -25.83 4.29
CA TRP A 84 -2.14 -24.45 4.34
C TRP A 84 -3.60 -24.37 3.85
N GLN A 85 -4.56 -24.56 4.77
CA GLN A 85 -5.98 -24.39 4.47
C GLN A 85 -6.32 -22.93 4.15
N GLN A 86 -6.67 -22.71 2.89
CA GLN A 86 -7.13 -21.46 2.32
C GLN A 86 -8.54 -21.17 2.86
N THR A 87 -8.69 -20.13 3.69
CA THR A 87 -10.02 -19.56 3.93
C THR A 87 -10.32 -18.62 2.77
N GLU A 88 -11.01 -19.16 1.78
CA GLU A 88 -11.52 -18.41 0.63
C GLU A 88 -12.44 -17.29 1.11
N SER A 89 -11.90 -16.07 1.09
CA SER A 89 -12.69 -14.86 0.88
C SER A 89 -11.79 -13.91 0.10
N GLU A 90 -11.72 -14.18 -1.21
CA GLU A 90 -11.32 -13.17 -2.17
C GLU A 90 -12.26 -11.97 -2.01
N ASN A 91 -11.69 -10.84 -1.60
CA ASN A 91 -12.26 -9.53 -1.88
C ASN A 91 -11.12 -8.52 -1.84
N THR A 92 -10.94 -7.88 -2.99
CA THR A 92 -10.14 -6.68 -3.20
C THR A 92 -10.44 -5.65 -2.10
N PHE A 93 -9.39 -5.21 -1.42
CA PHE A 93 -9.38 -4.02 -0.55
C PHE A 93 -10.61 -3.78 0.35
N GLY A 94 -10.63 -4.44 1.52
CA GLY A 94 -11.50 -4.06 2.64
C GLY A 94 -12.40 -5.20 3.11
N ALA A 95 -12.92 -5.08 4.34
CA ALA A 95 -14.03 -5.95 4.75
C ALA A 95 -15.28 -5.51 3.99
N PRO A 96 -16.14 -6.44 3.51
CA PRO A 96 -17.40 -6.06 2.91
C PRO A 96 -18.21 -5.22 3.92
N PRO A 97 -18.89 -4.14 3.48
CA PRO A 97 -19.67 -3.30 4.37
C PRO A 97 -20.76 -4.14 5.05
N LYS A 98 -20.86 -4.06 6.39
CA LYS A 98 -21.84 -4.78 7.22
C LYS A 98 -23.29 -4.27 7.08
N SER A 99 -23.62 -3.59 5.99
CA SER A 99 -24.96 -3.07 5.74
C SER A 99 -25.25 -3.02 4.25
N GLU A 100 -26.33 -3.66 3.83
CA GLU A 100 -26.99 -3.51 2.52
C GLU A 100 -27.63 -2.11 2.35
N LYS A 101 -26.99 -1.06 2.87
CA LYS A 101 -27.38 0.29 2.46
C LYS A 101 -26.85 0.44 1.05
N LYS A 102 -27.76 0.47 0.07
CA LYS A 102 -27.50 0.94 -1.29
C LYS A 102 -26.83 2.31 -1.19
N ILE A 103 -25.49 2.31 -1.16
CA ILE A 103 -24.70 3.52 -1.29
C ILE A 103 -25.05 4.02 -2.68
N LYS A 104 -25.70 5.19 -2.79
CA LYS A 104 -25.84 5.87 -4.07
C LYS A 104 -24.45 5.95 -4.67
N GLN A 105 -24.21 5.11 -5.67
CA GLN A 105 -22.96 5.01 -6.38
C GLN A 105 -22.62 6.44 -6.82
N ARG A 106 -21.57 7.03 -6.24
CA ARG A 106 -21.05 8.28 -6.77
C ARG A 106 -20.58 7.95 -8.18
N ARG A 107 -21.41 8.32 -9.15
CA ARG A 107 -21.05 8.25 -10.56
C ARG A 107 -19.86 9.19 -10.70
N SER A 108 -18.65 8.68 -10.92
CA SER A 108 -17.69 9.44 -11.74
C SER A 108 -18.44 9.80 -13.02
N ALA A 109 -18.18 10.94 -13.65
CA ALA A 109 -18.75 11.26 -14.96
C ALA A 109 -18.59 10.04 -15.87
N SER A 110 -19.64 9.24 -15.96
CA SER A 110 -19.56 7.89 -16.48
C SER A 110 -19.67 8.09 -17.96
N GLN A 111 -18.57 7.83 -18.67
CA GLN A 111 -18.50 7.82 -20.13
C GLN A 111 -19.54 6.89 -20.78
N MET A 112 -20.30 6.13 -19.98
CA MET A 112 -21.46 5.31 -20.32
C MET A 112 -22.50 5.92 -21.25
N PHE A 113 -22.62 7.24 -21.33
CA PHE A 113 -23.64 7.91 -22.14
C PHE A 113 -23.07 9.04 -23.01
N LEU A 114 -21.79 8.97 -23.38
CA LEU A 114 -21.23 9.92 -24.35
C LEU A 114 -21.60 9.46 -25.76
N ASN A 115 -22.17 10.36 -26.55
CA ASN A 115 -22.18 10.17 -28.00
C ASN A 115 -20.73 10.13 -28.47
N SER A 116 -20.40 9.12 -29.26
CA SER A 116 -19.04 8.91 -29.74
C SER A 116 -19.06 8.77 -31.26
N GLU A 117 -18.26 9.60 -31.92
CA GLU A 117 -17.93 9.50 -33.33
C GLU A 117 -16.43 9.28 -33.44
N SER A 118 -15.98 8.51 -34.43
CA SER A 118 -14.57 8.26 -34.69
C SER A 118 -14.34 8.25 -36.20
N PHE A 119 -13.29 8.92 -36.64
CA PHE A 119 -12.87 9.02 -38.03
C PHE A 119 -11.56 8.23 -38.20
N GLY A 120 -11.67 7.04 -38.81
CA GLY A 120 -10.53 6.17 -39.07
C GLY A 120 -10.22 5.17 -37.95
N GLU A 121 -9.31 4.24 -38.24
CA GLU A 121 -9.04 3.07 -37.38
C GLU A 121 -8.39 3.44 -36.04
N GLN A 122 -7.48 4.42 -36.03
CA GLN A 122 -6.78 4.83 -34.81
C GLN A 122 -7.71 5.50 -33.79
N GLU A 123 -8.65 6.32 -34.26
CA GLU A 123 -9.66 6.94 -33.39
C GLU A 123 -10.63 5.89 -32.84
N GLY A 124 -11.03 4.93 -33.68
CA GLY A 124 -11.86 3.80 -33.25
C GLY A 124 -11.20 2.97 -32.16
N LEU A 125 -9.90 2.67 -32.30
CA LEU A 125 -9.12 1.97 -31.29
C LEU A 125 -9.04 2.75 -29.98
N MET A 126 -8.76 4.06 -30.03
CA MET A 126 -8.68 4.90 -28.84
C MET A 126 -10.05 4.97 -28.13
N LEU A 127 -11.14 5.08 -28.89
CA LEU A 127 -12.48 5.08 -28.35
C LEU A 127 -12.83 3.75 -27.67
N GLU A 128 -12.44 2.62 -28.28
CA GLU A 128 -12.56 1.30 -27.66
C GLU A 128 -11.79 1.23 -26.34
N ALA A 129 -10.53 1.67 -26.34
CA ALA A 129 -9.66 1.65 -25.17
C ALA A 129 -10.21 2.51 -24.00
N LEU A 130 -10.73 3.70 -24.29
CA LEU A 130 -11.41 4.56 -23.31
C LEU A 130 -12.71 3.92 -22.79
N GLY A 131 -13.49 3.32 -23.68
CA GLY A 131 -14.76 2.66 -23.38
C GLY A 131 -14.63 1.30 -22.68
N ALA A 132 -13.46 0.67 -22.69
CA ALA A 132 -13.26 -0.65 -22.10
C ALA A 132 -13.63 -0.71 -20.61
N SER A 133 -13.34 0.36 -19.87
CA SER A 133 -13.66 0.45 -18.43
C SER A 133 -15.15 0.52 -18.10
N VAL A 134 -16.00 0.76 -19.12
CA VAL A 134 -17.45 0.94 -19.01
C VAL A 134 -18.21 -0.38 -19.21
N LYS A 135 -17.72 -1.28 -20.07
CA LYS A 135 -18.41 -2.55 -20.43
C LYS A 135 -18.30 -3.65 -19.35
N GLY A 136 -17.64 -3.35 -18.23
CA GLY A 136 -17.33 -4.27 -17.15
C GLY A 136 -15.83 -4.27 -16.90
N ARG A 137 -15.40 -3.92 -15.68
CA ARG A 137 -13.97 -3.86 -15.36
C ARG A 137 -13.44 -5.27 -15.16
N SER A 138 -12.40 -5.65 -15.91
CA SER A 138 -11.68 -6.87 -15.61
C SER A 138 -11.15 -6.82 -14.18
N GLU A 139 -11.10 -7.96 -13.51
CA GLU A 139 -10.34 -8.05 -12.27
C GLU A 139 -8.85 -7.77 -12.53
N TYR A 140 -8.16 -7.31 -11.51
CA TYR A 140 -6.71 -7.11 -11.62
C TYR A 140 -6.00 -8.44 -11.67
N ASP A 141 -5.25 -8.66 -12.74
CA ASP A 141 -4.33 -9.78 -12.85
C ASP A 141 -2.96 -9.42 -12.26
N VAL A 142 -2.19 -10.44 -11.91
CA VAL A 142 -0.82 -10.37 -11.41
C VAL A 142 -0.67 -9.27 -10.34
N THR A 143 0.33 -8.40 -10.46
CA THR A 143 0.72 -7.42 -9.46
C THR A 143 -0.07 -6.10 -9.54
N GLN A 144 -0.99 -5.93 -10.49
CA GLN A 144 -1.65 -4.64 -10.73
C GLN A 144 -2.43 -4.14 -9.50
N GLY A 145 -3.03 -5.06 -8.74
CA GLY A 145 -3.77 -4.80 -7.50
C GLY A 145 -2.90 -4.63 -6.24
N PHE A 146 -1.58 -4.71 -6.34
CA PHE A 146 -0.68 -4.72 -5.17
C PHE A 146 -0.79 -3.45 -4.33
N HIS A 147 -0.60 -2.28 -4.93
CA HIS A 147 -0.52 -1.01 -4.21
C HIS A 147 -1.55 -0.01 -4.73
N PRO A 148 -2.30 0.70 -3.86
CA PRO A 148 -3.18 1.76 -4.30
C PRO A 148 -2.38 2.97 -4.79
N TYR A 149 -2.63 3.42 -6.02
CA TYR A 149 -2.02 4.62 -6.61
C TYR A 149 -3.15 5.44 -7.27
N PRO A 150 -3.49 6.64 -6.76
CA PRO A 150 -4.50 7.52 -7.34
C PRO A 150 -4.16 7.97 -8.76
N GLY A 151 -5.17 8.41 -9.51
CA GLY A 151 -4.96 9.05 -10.82
C GLY A 151 -4.49 8.12 -11.95
N ARG A 152 -4.68 6.81 -11.81
CA ARG A 152 -4.36 5.82 -12.86
C ARG A 152 -5.58 5.48 -13.73
N PHE A 153 -5.37 5.22 -15.01
CA PHE A 153 -6.38 4.55 -15.86
C PHE A 153 -6.48 3.05 -15.57
N HIS A 154 -7.58 2.44 -16.02
CA HIS A 154 -7.82 1.00 -15.92
C HIS A 154 -6.82 0.22 -16.81
N PRO A 155 -6.34 -0.97 -16.42
CA PRO A 155 -5.43 -1.79 -17.23
C PRO A 155 -5.94 -2.13 -18.64
N ASP A 156 -7.25 -2.23 -18.81
CA ASP A 156 -7.84 -2.57 -20.11
C ASP A 156 -7.50 -1.54 -21.20
N LEU A 157 -7.36 -0.26 -20.83
CA LEU A 157 -7.01 0.80 -21.77
C LEU A 157 -5.63 0.55 -22.42
N PRO A 158 -4.50 0.55 -21.67
CA PRO A 158 -3.20 0.29 -22.28
C PRO A 158 -3.14 -1.12 -22.87
N LYS A 159 -3.84 -2.11 -22.31
CA LYS A 159 -3.87 -3.47 -22.87
C LYS A 159 -4.42 -3.51 -24.30
N ILE A 160 -5.48 -2.76 -24.61
CA ILE A 160 -6.06 -2.67 -25.96
C ILE A 160 -5.10 -1.98 -26.92
N LEU A 161 -4.50 -0.88 -26.48
CA LEU A 161 -3.56 -0.11 -27.30
C LEU A 161 -2.28 -0.89 -27.61
N LEU A 162 -1.67 -1.49 -26.58
CA LEU A 162 -0.38 -2.20 -26.70
C LEU A 162 -0.47 -3.43 -27.58
N LYS A 163 -1.62 -4.11 -27.61
CA LYS A 163 -1.87 -5.27 -28.47
C LYS A 163 -1.66 -4.97 -29.97
N GLN A 164 -1.76 -3.71 -30.39
CA GLN A 164 -1.60 -3.32 -31.79
C GLN A 164 -0.13 -3.28 -32.23
N PHE A 165 0.82 -3.35 -31.29
CA PHE A 165 2.24 -3.19 -31.59
C PHE A 165 2.95 -4.54 -31.63
N PRO A 166 3.99 -4.68 -32.49
CA PRO A 166 4.78 -5.91 -32.53
C PRO A 166 5.40 -6.26 -31.17
N GLU A 167 5.48 -7.55 -30.85
CA GLU A 167 6.25 -8.05 -29.70
C GLU A 167 7.67 -7.48 -29.71
N GLY A 168 8.20 -7.10 -28.54
CA GLY A 168 9.53 -6.49 -28.42
C GLY A 168 9.60 -4.99 -28.75
N SER A 169 8.50 -4.36 -29.19
CA SER A 169 8.42 -2.90 -29.37
C SER A 169 8.83 -2.14 -28.10
N THR A 170 9.40 -0.95 -28.28
CA THR A 170 9.81 -0.06 -27.19
C THR A 170 8.67 0.86 -26.77
N VAL A 171 8.20 0.74 -25.53
CA VAL A 171 7.09 1.53 -24.98
C VAL A 171 7.61 2.44 -23.87
N PHE A 172 7.29 3.73 -23.94
CA PHE A 172 7.73 4.72 -22.96
C PHE A 172 6.54 5.43 -22.30
N ASP A 173 6.56 5.56 -20.97
CA ASP A 173 5.63 6.41 -20.22
C ASP A 173 6.41 7.46 -19.38
N PRO A 174 6.49 8.72 -19.82
CA PRO A 174 7.25 9.77 -19.12
C PRO A 174 6.64 10.23 -17.79
N PHE A 175 5.38 9.84 -17.52
CA PHE A 175 4.64 10.13 -16.29
C PHE A 175 3.96 8.85 -15.78
N MET A 176 4.76 7.80 -15.57
CA MET A 176 4.27 6.43 -15.38
C MET A 176 3.33 6.24 -14.19
N GLY A 177 3.39 7.11 -13.19
CA GLY A 177 2.64 6.97 -11.95
C GLY A 177 2.85 5.58 -11.35
N GLY A 178 1.75 4.85 -11.11
CA GLY A 178 1.80 3.48 -10.61
C GLY A 178 2.28 2.44 -11.62
N GLY A 179 2.65 2.79 -12.85
CA GLY A 179 3.27 1.87 -13.81
C GLY A 179 2.31 0.91 -14.51
N THR A 180 1.04 1.29 -14.68
CA THR A 180 0.06 0.43 -15.38
C THR A 180 0.51 0.14 -16.81
N VAL A 181 0.99 1.14 -17.55
CA VAL A 181 1.50 0.96 -18.93
C VAL A 181 2.68 0.00 -18.95
N LEU A 182 3.63 0.16 -18.04
CA LEU A 182 4.82 -0.67 -17.98
C LEU A 182 4.47 -2.14 -17.66
N LEU A 183 3.56 -2.40 -16.72
CA LEU A 183 3.13 -3.76 -16.41
C LEU A 183 2.41 -4.41 -17.60
N GLU A 184 1.45 -3.73 -18.21
CA GLU A 184 0.74 -4.26 -19.37
C GLU A 184 1.67 -4.43 -20.59
N GLY A 185 2.64 -3.53 -20.76
CA GLY A 185 3.67 -3.64 -21.79
C GLY A 185 4.56 -4.85 -21.59
N LEU A 186 4.98 -5.14 -20.35
CA LEU A 186 5.72 -6.36 -20.04
C LEU A 186 4.90 -7.62 -20.35
N LEU A 187 3.60 -7.63 -20.04
CA LEU A 187 2.70 -8.76 -20.32
C LEU A 187 2.53 -9.01 -21.83
N TRP A 188 2.64 -7.97 -22.64
CA TRP A 188 2.75 -8.05 -24.11
C TRP A 188 4.21 -8.23 -24.60
N LYS A 189 5.15 -8.44 -23.66
CA LYS A 189 6.58 -8.66 -23.89
C LYS A 189 7.26 -7.53 -24.70
N HIS A 190 6.81 -6.31 -24.50
CA HIS A 190 7.48 -5.11 -24.97
C HIS A 190 8.68 -4.77 -24.09
N LYS A 191 9.62 -3.99 -24.63
CA LYS A 191 10.64 -3.30 -23.83
C LYS A 191 9.97 -2.05 -23.24
N VAL A 192 9.84 -2.00 -21.92
CA VAL A 192 9.12 -0.90 -21.28
C VAL A 192 10.07 0.03 -20.54
N LEU A 193 9.86 1.32 -20.73
CA LEU A 193 10.59 2.39 -20.06
C LEU A 193 9.59 3.33 -19.38
N GLY A 194 9.95 3.87 -18.23
CA GLY A 194 9.08 4.82 -17.54
C GLY A 194 9.85 5.80 -16.67
N ASN A 195 9.30 7.00 -16.55
CA ASN A 195 9.79 8.02 -15.64
C ASN A 195 8.61 8.58 -14.82
N ASP A 196 8.90 9.03 -13.60
CA ASP A 196 7.97 9.85 -12.81
C ASP A 196 8.78 10.62 -11.77
N LEU A 197 8.42 11.86 -11.49
CA LEU A 197 9.09 12.65 -10.45
C LEU A 197 8.83 12.09 -9.03
N ASN A 198 7.68 11.45 -8.81
CA ASN A 198 7.29 10.96 -7.50
C ASN A 198 8.04 9.66 -7.13
N PRO A 199 8.84 9.63 -6.05
CA PRO A 199 9.54 8.41 -5.65
C PRO A 199 8.59 7.26 -5.24
N ILE A 200 7.34 7.56 -4.85
CA ILE A 200 6.32 6.53 -4.63
C ILE A 200 5.91 5.85 -5.94
N ALA A 201 5.83 6.59 -7.05
CA ALA A 201 5.57 6.03 -8.38
C ALA A 201 6.66 5.00 -8.72
N LYS A 202 7.94 5.40 -8.63
CA LYS A 202 9.09 4.50 -8.86
C LYS A 202 8.99 3.22 -8.05
N MET A 203 8.77 3.33 -6.74
CA MET A 203 8.68 2.18 -5.84
C MET A 203 7.52 1.24 -6.19
N VAL A 204 6.34 1.79 -6.49
CA VAL A 204 5.16 1.00 -6.84
C VAL A 204 5.35 0.31 -8.18
N THR A 205 5.84 1.04 -9.18
CA THR A 205 6.08 0.54 -10.53
C THR A 205 7.14 -0.56 -10.51
N ARG A 206 8.22 -0.39 -9.74
CA ARG A 206 9.24 -1.43 -9.59
C ARG A 206 8.63 -2.74 -9.11
N GLU A 207 7.85 -2.74 -8.01
CA GLU A 207 7.27 -4.00 -7.51
C GLU A 207 6.18 -4.57 -8.40
N ARG A 208 5.44 -3.73 -9.13
CA ARG A 208 4.48 -4.20 -10.13
C ARG A 208 5.17 -4.89 -11.31
N CYS A 209 6.22 -4.29 -11.84
CA CYS A 209 6.97 -4.81 -12.98
C CYS A 209 7.99 -5.89 -12.60
N ARG A 210 8.20 -6.16 -11.31
CA ARG A 210 9.19 -7.14 -10.85
C ARG A 210 8.59 -8.54 -10.81
N TRP A 211 9.16 -9.44 -11.61
CA TRP A 211 8.98 -10.89 -11.44
C TRP A 211 10.18 -11.46 -10.71
N ILE A 212 9.97 -12.53 -9.94
CA ILE A 212 11.00 -13.10 -9.06
C ILE A 212 11.05 -14.62 -9.20
N SER A 213 12.20 -15.19 -8.87
CA SER A 213 12.35 -16.64 -8.66
C SER A 213 11.84 -17.05 -7.28
N GLU A 214 11.54 -18.34 -7.11
CA GLU A 214 11.14 -18.89 -5.80
C GLU A 214 12.20 -18.64 -4.72
N LYS A 215 13.49 -18.75 -5.07
CA LYS A 215 14.60 -18.43 -4.16
C LYS A 215 14.53 -17.00 -3.65
N ASN A 216 14.28 -16.03 -4.54
CA ASN A 216 14.17 -14.62 -4.15
C ASN A 216 12.88 -14.36 -3.36
N ALA A 217 11.78 -15.04 -3.67
CA ALA A 217 10.56 -14.97 -2.87
C ALA A 217 10.78 -15.47 -1.44
N SER A 218 11.47 -16.60 -1.28
CA SER A 218 11.85 -17.15 0.03
C SER A 218 12.72 -16.21 0.84
N ARG A 219 13.64 -15.47 0.19
CA ARG A 219 14.45 -14.46 0.87
C ARG A 219 13.62 -13.29 1.40
N VAL A 220 12.70 -12.76 0.59
CA VAL A 220 11.77 -11.69 1.04
C VAL A 220 10.90 -12.19 2.20
N TRP A 221 10.41 -13.43 2.12
CA TRP A 221 9.62 -14.02 3.19
C TRP A 221 10.43 -14.18 4.49
N SER A 222 11.66 -14.69 4.41
CA SER A 222 12.54 -14.79 5.57
C SER A 222 12.80 -13.42 6.21
N ALA A 223 13.05 -12.39 5.38
CA ALA A 223 13.23 -11.03 5.87
C ALA A 223 11.98 -10.48 6.57
N LEU A 224 10.78 -10.79 6.06
CA LEU A 224 9.52 -10.46 6.73
C LEU A 224 9.45 -11.12 8.12
N GLU A 225 9.79 -12.41 8.23
CA GLU A 225 9.79 -13.15 9.49
C GLU A 225 10.80 -12.55 10.49
N ASP A 226 11.99 -12.17 10.03
CA ASP A 226 13.00 -11.50 10.85
C ASP A 226 12.54 -10.12 11.35
N VAL A 227 11.85 -9.35 10.51
CA VAL A 227 11.22 -8.08 10.94
C VAL A 227 10.13 -8.35 11.96
N ARG A 228 9.25 -9.32 11.71
CA ARG A 228 8.14 -9.68 12.61
C ARG A 228 8.65 -10.04 14.00
N GLU A 229 9.70 -10.86 14.08
CA GLU A 229 10.31 -11.26 15.35
C GLU A 229 10.92 -10.06 16.08
N ARG A 230 11.66 -9.20 15.38
CA ARG A 230 12.20 -7.96 15.95
C ARG A 230 11.11 -7.04 16.48
N VAL A 231 10.00 -6.88 15.75
CA VAL A 231 8.84 -6.08 16.19
C VAL A 231 8.24 -6.67 17.48
N ASN A 232 8.07 -7.99 17.55
CA ASN A 232 7.53 -8.66 18.74
C ASN A 232 8.44 -8.44 19.97
N ILE A 233 9.74 -8.68 19.83
CA ILE A 233 10.72 -8.51 20.91
C ILE A 233 10.71 -7.05 21.41
N ARG A 234 10.74 -6.07 20.50
CA ARG A 234 10.76 -4.64 20.86
C ARG A 234 9.45 -4.18 21.50
N SER A 235 8.32 -4.68 21.01
CA SER A 235 7.00 -4.42 21.58
C SER A 235 6.92 -4.89 23.04
N LEU A 236 7.44 -6.09 23.34
CA LEU A 236 7.54 -6.62 24.70
C LEU A 236 8.50 -5.79 25.58
N ALA A 237 9.63 -5.37 25.02
CA ALA A 237 10.64 -4.57 25.71
C ALA A 237 10.28 -3.08 25.84
N LYS A 238 9.13 -2.64 25.30
CA LYS A 238 8.67 -1.24 25.30
C LYS A 238 9.70 -0.23 24.75
N LYS A 239 10.49 -0.64 23.75
CA LYS A 239 11.51 0.25 23.15
C LYS A 239 10.86 1.40 22.38
N SER A 240 11.47 2.58 22.45
CA SER A 240 11.10 3.73 21.61
C SER A 240 11.79 3.63 20.25
N VAL A 241 11.14 4.18 19.23
CA VAL A 241 11.67 4.29 17.87
C VAL A 241 11.69 5.76 17.50
N HIS A 242 12.81 6.23 16.97
CA HIS A 242 12.96 7.61 16.50
C HIS A 242 12.67 7.65 15.00
N ARG A 243 11.94 8.68 14.56
CA ARG A 243 11.64 8.89 13.15
C ARG A 243 11.52 10.38 12.83
N ARG A 244 11.85 10.78 11.61
CA ARG A 244 11.55 12.14 11.13
C ARG A 244 10.04 12.36 11.06
N ASN A 245 9.61 13.61 11.19
CA ASN A 245 8.20 14.01 11.14
C ASN A 245 7.29 13.32 12.18
N LEU A 246 7.82 12.79 13.29
CA LEU A 246 7.06 11.97 14.24
C LEU A 246 5.82 12.69 14.80
N SER A 247 5.96 13.97 15.17
CA SER A 247 4.83 14.81 15.58
C SER A 247 3.75 14.85 14.50
N TRP A 248 4.11 15.20 13.26
CA TRP A 248 3.18 15.28 12.14
C TRP A 248 2.49 13.92 11.87
N LEU A 249 3.26 12.83 11.78
CA LEU A 249 2.74 11.48 11.50
C LEU A 249 1.77 10.98 12.58
N SER A 250 2.01 11.32 13.85
CA SER A 250 1.14 10.91 14.97
C SER A 250 -0.30 11.42 14.83
N HIS A 251 -0.53 12.50 14.07
CA HIS A 251 -1.88 13.01 13.83
C HIS A 251 -2.70 12.11 12.90
N PHE A 252 -2.05 11.29 12.07
CA PHE A 252 -2.72 10.48 11.05
C PHE A 252 -3.09 9.09 11.55
N HIS A 253 -2.58 8.62 12.69
CA HIS A 253 -2.76 7.24 13.15
C HIS A 253 -3.19 7.20 14.63
N PRO A 254 -4.08 6.28 15.04
CA PRO A 254 -4.31 6.03 16.46
C PRO A 254 -3.01 5.60 17.17
N PRO A 255 -2.78 5.97 18.45
CA PRO A 255 -1.50 5.74 19.13
C PRO A 255 -1.00 4.30 19.05
N TYR A 256 -1.86 3.31 19.27
CA TYR A 256 -1.46 1.90 19.25
C TYR A 256 -1.02 1.41 17.85
N LEU A 257 -1.71 1.85 16.79
CA LEU A 257 -1.30 1.55 15.41
C LEU A 257 -0.06 2.32 15.00
N PHE A 258 0.06 3.57 15.46
CA PHE A 258 1.21 4.41 15.19
C PHE A 258 2.50 3.77 15.71
N VAL A 259 2.49 3.31 16.97
CA VAL A 259 3.62 2.57 17.56
C VAL A 259 3.92 1.29 16.80
N GLU A 260 2.90 0.51 16.42
CA GLU A 260 3.11 -0.71 15.64
C GLU A 260 3.77 -0.40 14.28
N LEU A 261 3.29 0.60 13.55
CA LEU A 261 3.86 1.05 12.28
C LEU A 261 5.31 1.52 12.44
N LEU A 262 5.63 2.28 13.50
CA LEU A 262 7.00 2.73 13.78
C LEU A 262 7.98 1.55 13.93
N HIS A 263 7.57 0.51 14.66
CA HIS A 263 8.41 -0.67 14.85
C HIS A 263 8.61 -1.46 13.54
N TRP A 264 7.57 -1.54 12.71
CA TRP A 264 7.65 -2.20 11.40
C TRP A 264 8.59 -1.47 10.45
N ILE A 265 8.43 -0.16 10.28
CA ILE A 265 9.29 0.60 9.35
C ILE A 265 10.75 0.59 9.81
N ASP A 266 11.02 0.76 11.10
CA ASP A 266 12.39 0.69 11.63
C ASP A 266 13.00 -0.71 11.43
N GLY A 267 12.21 -1.78 11.64
CA GLY A 267 12.67 -3.14 11.37
C GLY A 267 13.01 -3.38 9.89
N ILE A 268 12.22 -2.80 8.98
CA ILE A 268 12.44 -2.87 7.53
C ILE A 268 13.69 -2.09 7.13
N GLU A 269 13.85 -0.86 7.62
CA GLU A 269 15.00 0.00 7.34
C GLU A 269 16.32 -0.64 7.80
N ASN A 270 16.29 -1.40 8.91
CA ASN A 270 17.40 -2.18 9.45
C ASN A 270 17.55 -3.60 8.84
N LEU A 271 17.00 -3.85 7.65
CA LEU A 271 17.36 -5.03 6.86
C LEU A 271 18.67 -4.79 6.12
N TYR A 272 19.53 -5.81 6.10
CA TYR A 272 20.84 -5.74 5.44
C TYR A 272 20.71 -5.61 3.91
N SER A 273 19.83 -6.40 3.31
CA SER A 273 19.71 -6.46 1.86
C SER A 273 18.74 -5.42 1.31
N ALA A 274 19.22 -4.63 0.35
CA ALA A 274 18.45 -3.54 -0.25
C ALA A 274 17.16 -4.03 -0.91
N ASN A 275 17.19 -5.14 -1.66
CA ASN A 275 16.03 -5.68 -2.37
C ASN A 275 14.86 -6.03 -1.43
N GLU A 276 15.15 -6.71 -0.32
CA GLU A 276 14.16 -7.12 0.67
C GLU A 276 13.63 -5.91 1.43
N ARG A 277 14.50 -4.95 1.80
CA ARG A 277 14.11 -3.67 2.40
C ARG A 277 13.16 -2.89 1.49
N GLU A 278 13.51 -2.81 0.21
CA GLU A 278 12.76 -2.13 -0.82
C GLU A 278 11.39 -2.78 -1.09
N THR A 279 11.35 -4.11 -1.18
CA THR A 279 10.10 -4.88 -1.38
C THR A 279 9.18 -4.70 -0.17
N LEU A 280 9.69 -4.89 1.05
CA LEU A 280 8.90 -4.75 2.27
C LEU A 280 8.52 -3.30 2.57
N GLY A 281 9.35 -2.33 2.16
CA GLY A 281 9.02 -0.91 2.18
C GLY A 281 7.82 -0.57 1.29
N ALA A 282 7.75 -1.17 0.09
CA ALA A 282 6.60 -1.03 -0.79
C ALA A 282 5.34 -1.70 -0.20
N VAL A 283 5.48 -2.87 0.43
CA VAL A 283 4.37 -3.52 1.15
C VAL A 283 3.87 -2.62 2.29
N PHE A 284 4.78 -2.11 3.12
CA PHE A 284 4.46 -1.16 4.19
C PHE A 284 3.73 0.07 3.64
N SER A 285 4.24 0.66 2.56
CA SER A 285 3.64 1.80 1.87
C SER A 285 2.18 1.58 1.46
N SER A 286 1.86 0.36 1.01
CA SER A 286 0.50 0.00 0.60
C SER A 286 -0.51 0.02 1.76
N LEU A 287 -0.02 -0.08 3.01
CA LEU A 287 -0.83 -0.18 4.22
C LEU A 287 -0.93 1.13 5.02
N ILE A 288 -0.08 2.12 4.74
CA ILE A 288 -0.01 3.39 5.50
C ILE A 288 -1.38 4.06 5.60
N VAL A 289 -2.05 4.25 4.47
CA VAL A 289 -3.36 4.92 4.41
C VAL A 289 -4.44 4.06 5.05
N LYS A 290 -4.38 2.74 4.88
CA LYS A 290 -5.33 1.78 5.47
C LYS A 290 -5.39 1.86 6.99
N PHE A 291 -4.25 2.05 7.64
CA PHE A 291 -4.17 2.20 9.10
C PHE A 291 -4.25 3.65 9.58
N SER A 292 -4.38 4.59 8.65
CA SER A 292 -4.54 6.01 8.98
C SER A 292 -6.00 6.36 9.27
N LYS A 293 -6.20 7.61 9.70
CA LYS A 293 -7.52 8.22 9.85
C LYS A 293 -8.14 8.61 8.50
N LYS A 294 -7.44 8.55 7.37
CA LYS A 294 -8.04 8.87 6.05
C LYS A 294 -9.07 7.79 5.65
N ILE A 295 -10.18 8.21 5.04
CA ILE A 295 -11.23 7.29 4.54
C ILE A 295 -10.79 6.58 3.25
N SER A 296 -10.06 7.28 2.38
CA SER A 296 -9.51 6.75 1.13
C SER A 296 -8.26 7.55 0.74
N GLU A 297 -7.57 7.09 -0.30
CA GLU A 297 -6.35 7.73 -0.84
C GLU A 297 -6.55 9.20 -1.19
N THR A 298 -7.69 9.52 -1.81
CA THR A 298 -8.02 10.86 -2.33
C THR A 298 -8.92 11.67 -1.41
N SER A 299 -9.33 11.11 -0.27
CA SER A 299 -10.26 11.77 0.65
C SER A 299 -9.51 12.61 1.68
N GLU A 300 -9.95 13.85 1.85
CA GLU A 300 -9.56 14.71 2.98
C GLU A 300 -10.34 14.35 4.26
N ASN A 301 -11.51 13.73 4.10
CA ASN A 301 -12.33 13.30 5.23
C ASN A 301 -11.64 12.20 6.03
N THR A 302 -11.80 12.27 7.35
CA THR A 302 -11.19 11.33 8.29
C THR A 302 -12.23 10.52 9.09
N LYS A 303 -11.83 9.31 9.47
CA LYS A 303 -12.57 8.40 10.34
C LYS A 303 -11.56 7.62 11.19
N GLN A 304 -11.87 7.44 12.47
CA GLN A 304 -11.04 6.60 13.34
C GLN A 304 -11.07 5.14 12.86
N PRO A 305 -9.91 4.55 12.52
CA PRO A 305 -9.87 3.16 12.10
C PRO A 305 -10.03 2.24 13.32
N SER A 306 -10.71 1.11 13.12
CA SER A 306 -11.00 0.13 14.17
C SER A 306 -10.28 -1.18 13.85
N PHE A 307 -9.04 -1.30 14.31
CA PHE A 307 -8.23 -2.52 14.15
C PHE A 307 -7.81 -3.07 15.52
N PRO A 308 -7.68 -4.40 15.66
CA PRO A 308 -7.10 -5.00 16.86
C PRO A 308 -5.58 -4.74 16.91
N LYS A 309 -4.98 -4.90 18.10
CA LYS A 309 -3.52 -4.92 18.27
C LYS A 309 -2.89 -6.03 17.43
N GLY A 310 -1.74 -5.78 16.81
CA GLY A 310 -1.08 -6.76 15.94
C GLY A 310 -1.68 -6.82 14.53
N ALA A 311 -2.61 -5.92 14.19
CA ALA A 311 -3.22 -5.91 12.87
C ALA A 311 -2.20 -5.54 11.78
N VAL A 312 -1.26 -4.62 12.04
CA VAL A 312 -0.26 -4.23 11.05
C VAL A 312 0.55 -5.46 10.63
N GLY A 313 1.02 -6.25 11.59
CA GLY A 313 1.77 -7.47 11.29
C GLY A 313 1.00 -8.49 10.46
N LYS A 314 -0.28 -8.73 10.79
CA LYS A 314 -1.14 -9.63 9.99
C LYS A 314 -1.34 -9.14 8.56
N TRP A 315 -1.46 -7.82 8.36
CA TRP A 315 -1.62 -7.24 7.03
C TRP A 315 -0.30 -7.20 6.26
N MET A 316 0.84 -6.95 6.91
CA MET A 316 2.17 -7.08 6.31
C MET A 316 2.39 -8.48 5.77
N GLU A 317 2.05 -9.51 6.54
CA GLU A 317 2.17 -10.91 6.14
C GLU A 317 1.29 -11.23 4.93
N ARG A 318 -0.02 -10.94 5.03
CA ARG A 318 -0.97 -11.19 3.93
C ARG A 318 -0.56 -10.48 2.65
N LYS A 319 -0.15 -9.21 2.75
CA LYS A 319 0.14 -8.39 1.58
C LYS A 319 1.49 -8.73 0.95
N THR A 320 2.47 -9.15 1.76
CA THR A 320 3.73 -9.72 1.26
C THR A 320 3.45 -11.04 0.53
N GLN A 321 2.64 -11.93 1.11
CA GLN A 321 2.25 -13.18 0.46
C GLN A 321 1.54 -12.94 -0.87
N GLU A 322 0.57 -12.02 -0.90
CA GLU A 322 -0.15 -11.64 -2.12
C GLU A 322 0.82 -11.14 -3.19
N LEU A 323 1.71 -10.20 -2.84
CA LEU A 323 2.72 -9.68 -3.76
C LEU A 323 3.59 -10.80 -4.32
N LEU A 324 4.18 -11.64 -3.45
CA LEU A 324 5.10 -12.70 -3.87
C LEU A 324 4.40 -13.73 -4.77
N LYS A 325 3.16 -14.12 -4.46
CA LYS A 325 2.35 -14.98 -5.35
C LYS A 325 2.15 -14.35 -6.72
N ASN A 326 1.84 -13.06 -6.76
CA ASN A 326 1.60 -12.34 -8.00
C ASN A 326 2.88 -12.11 -8.82
N GLN A 327 4.02 -11.85 -8.18
CA GLN A 327 5.32 -11.73 -8.84
C GLN A 327 5.82 -13.08 -9.38
N LEU A 328 5.53 -14.18 -8.68
CA LEU A 328 5.79 -15.54 -9.19
C LEU A 328 4.87 -15.88 -10.37
N LYS A 329 3.57 -15.53 -10.31
CA LYS A 329 2.64 -15.67 -11.44
C LYS A 329 3.07 -14.83 -12.64
N LEU A 330 3.61 -13.63 -12.39
CA LEU A 330 4.17 -12.79 -13.45
C LEU A 330 5.37 -13.48 -14.10
N ALA A 331 6.28 -14.08 -13.32
CA ALA A 331 7.44 -14.81 -13.84
C ALA A 331 7.07 -15.92 -14.83
N THR A 332 5.93 -16.61 -14.62
CA THR A 332 5.46 -17.66 -15.55
C THR A 332 4.90 -17.09 -16.85
N LYS A 333 4.43 -15.84 -16.85
CA LYS A 333 3.87 -15.17 -18.04
C LYS A 333 4.95 -14.52 -18.89
N ILE A 334 6.01 -14.00 -18.27
CA ILE A 334 7.06 -13.20 -18.92
C ILE A 334 8.49 -13.72 -18.63
N PRO A 335 8.76 -15.02 -18.80
CA PRO A 335 10.02 -15.62 -18.35
C PRO A 335 11.28 -15.04 -19.03
N ASN A 336 11.14 -14.56 -20.27
CA ASN A 336 12.24 -14.09 -21.12
C ASN A 336 12.14 -12.60 -21.49
N THR A 337 11.30 -11.83 -20.80
CA THR A 337 11.12 -10.40 -21.07
C THR A 337 12.22 -9.59 -20.38
N ALA A 338 12.72 -8.54 -21.03
CA ALA A 338 13.69 -7.64 -20.40
C ALA A 338 13.06 -6.87 -19.23
N PRO A 339 13.78 -6.64 -18.11
CA PRO A 339 13.30 -5.82 -17.00
C PRO A 339 12.89 -4.42 -17.44
N ALA A 340 11.86 -3.86 -16.80
CA ALA A 340 11.46 -2.47 -17.00
C ALA A 340 12.61 -1.52 -16.63
N ILE A 341 12.84 -0.51 -17.46
CA ILE A 341 13.77 0.59 -17.17
C ILE A 341 12.96 1.70 -16.52
N ILE A 342 13.32 2.08 -15.30
CA ILE A 342 12.52 2.99 -14.46
C ILE A 342 13.40 4.12 -13.93
N TRP A 343 13.10 5.34 -14.36
CA TRP A 343 13.70 6.57 -13.87
C TRP A 343 12.80 7.24 -12.83
N ASN A 344 13.42 8.12 -12.03
CA ASN A 344 12.71 8.96 -11.07
C ASN A 344 13.33 10.35 -11.06
N GLU A 345 13.18 11.04 -12.18
CA GLU A 345 13.82 12.32 -12.46
C GLU A 345 12.80 13.38 -12.87
N ASN A 346 13.21 14.64 -12.78
CA ASN A 346 12.52 15.73 -13.46
C ASN A 346 12.56 15.46 -14.97
N ILE A 347 11.39 15.41 -15.60
CA ILE A 347 11.29 15.11 -17.05
C ILE A 347 12.02 16.16 -17.91
N LEU A 348 12.20 17.37 -17.39
CA LEU A 348 12.95 18.44 -18.07
C LEU A 348 14.46 18.22 -18.04
N GLU A 349 14.96 17.33 -17.19
CA GLU A 349 16.38 17.02 -16.98
C GLU A 349 16.72 15.58 -17.38
N LEU A 350 15.72 14.76 -17.70
CA LEU A 350 15.90 13.36 -18.04
C LEU A 350 16.57 13.21 -19.42
N GLU A 351 17.73 12.54 -19.47
CA GLU A 351 18.37 12.13 -20.75
C GLU A 351 17.47 11.19 -21.54
N GLY A 352 16.86 10.21 -20.86
CA GLY A 352 15.78 9.38 -21.40
C GLY A 352 16.24 8.29 -22.38
N PRO A 353 15.29 7.69 -23.14
CA PRO A 353 15.63 6.78 -24.22
C PRO A 353 16.34 7.49 -25.38
N GLU A 354 17.10 6.74 -26.17
CA GLU A 354 17.74 7.24 -27.39
C GLU A 354 16.70 7.85 -28.36
N GLU A 355 17.13 8.87 -29.11
CA GLU A 355 16.27 9.54 -30.09
C GLU A 355 15.77 8.54 -31.14
N ASN A 356 14.47 8.60 -31.49
CA ASN A 356 13.81 7.68 -32.41
C ASN A 356 13.84 6.19 -32.00
N SER A 357 14.18 5.85 -30.76
CA SER A 357 14.20 4.46 -30.28
C SER A 357 12.86 3.98 -29.70
N VAL A 358 11.95 4.92 -29.41
CA VAL A 358 10.63 4.65 -28.83
C VAL A 358 9.61 4.40 -29.94
N TYR A 359 8.95 3.24 -29.86
CA TYR A 359 7.90 2.87 -30.81
C TYR A 359 6.56 3.48 -30.43
N CYS A 360 6.24 3.52 -29.14
CA CYS A 360 4.98 4.09 -28.65
C CYS A 360 5.14 4.79 -27.30
N THR A 361 4.47 5.93 -27.15
CA THR A 361 4.27 6.59 -25.87
C THR A 361 2.81 6.51 -25.46
N ILE A 362 2.54 5.91 -24.31
CA ILE A 362 1.22 5.90 -23.67
C ILE A 362 1.40 6.52 -22.30
N THR A 363 0.70 7.61 -22.01
CA THR A 363 0.87 8.33 -20.75
C THR A 363 -0.40 9.07 -20.35
N SER A 364 -0.54 9.34 -19.05
CA SER A 364 -1.53 10.27 -18.50
C SER A 364 -0.75 11.38 -17.78
N PRO A 365 -0.47 12.50 -18.46
CA PRO A 365 0.34 13.56 -17.87
C PRO A 365 -0.37 14.17 -16.65
N PRO A 366 0.38 14.84 -15.75
CA PRO A 366 -0.24 15.60 -14.67
C PRO A 366 -1.11 16.70 -15.26
N PHE A 367 -2.39 16.74 -14.88
CA PHE A 367 -3.31 17.80 -15.31
C PHE A 367 -3.30 18.95 -14.29
N PRO A 368 -2.77 20.14 -14.65
CA PRO A 368 -2.75 21.29 -13.76
C PRO A 368 -4.15 21.60 -13.22
N GLY A 369 -4.26 21.84 -11.91
CA GLY A 369 -5.52 22.17 -11.26
C GLY A 369 -6.49 21.01 -11.01
N THR A 370 -6.18 19.78 -11.42
CA THR A 370 -7.08 18.62 -11.20
C THR A 370 -6.81 17.93 -9.86
N TYR A 371 -5.56 17.54 -9.61
CA TYR A 371 -5.15 16.88 -8.37
C TYR A 371 -3.85 17.50 -7.85
N ASP A 372 -3.75 17.59 -6.52
CA ASP A 372 -2.48 17.85 -5.86
C ASP A 372 -1.77 16.51 -5.62
N TYR A 373 -1.05 16.04 -6.65
CA TYR A 373 -0.35 14.75 -6.62
C TYR A 373 0.64 14.66 -5.45
N LEU A 374 1.26 15.76 -5.05
CA LEU A 374 2.14 15.81 -3.89
C LEU A 374 1.38 15.50 -2.59
N LYS A 375 0.26 16.20 -2.33
CA LYS A 375 -0.58 15.98 -1.13
C LYS A 375 -1.14 14.56 -1.05
N LEU A 376 -1.45 13.94 -2.19
CA LEU A 376 -1.94 12.55 -2.21
C LEU A 376 -0.90 11.56 -1.67
N HIS A 377 0.38 11.83 -1.89
CA HIS A 377 1.48 10.93 -1.52
C HIS A 377 2.29 11.39 -0.30
N GLU A 378 2.08 12.61 0.21
CA GLU A 378 2.85 13.22 1.30
C GLU A 378 2.94 12.31 2.54
N LEU A 379 1.82 11.71 2.95
CA LEU A 379 1.80 10.81 4.10
C LEU A 379 2.75 9.62 3.90
N ARG A 380 2.82 9.05 2.69
CA ARG A 380 3.73 7.94 2.39
C ARG A 380 5.16 8.39 2.34
N MET A 381 5.44 9.50 1.64
CA MET A 381 6.79 10.04 1.53
C MET A 381 7.37 10.36 2.91
N LYS A 382 6.60 11.00 3.79
CA LYS A 382 7.03 11.29 5.16
C LYS A 382 7.19 10.04 6.03
N TRP A 383 6.47 8.95 5.76
CA TRP A 383 6.62 7.65 6.42
C TRP A 383 7.75 6.78 5.87
N LEU A 384 8.25 7.08 4.68
CA LEU A 384 9.35 6.36 4.01
C LEU A 384 10.59 7.22 3.91
N ASP A 385 10.55 8.42 4.48
CA ASP A 385 11.69 9.32 4.56
C ASP A 385 12.22 9.76 3.17
N LEU A 386 11.33 9.76 2.18
CA LEU A 386 11.59 10.16 0.79
C LEU A 386 11.45 11.68 0.62
N SER A 387 12.31 12.29 -0.18
CA SER A 387 12.23 13.70 -0.53
C SER A 387 11.26 13.94 -1.68
N SER A 388 10.65 15.12 -1.67
CA SER A 388 10.06 15.74 -2.86
C SER A 388 11.12 16.64 -3.46
N ASN A 389 12.10 16.07 -4.16
CA ASN A 389 13.02 16.90 -4.94
C ASN A 389 12.27 17.50 -6.13
#